data_AF-A0A3M6AMZ7-F1
#
_entry.id   AF-A0A3M6AMZ7-F1
#
_cell.length_a   1.000
_cell.length_b   1.000
_cell.length_c   1.000
_cell.angle_alpha   90.00
_cell.angle_beta   90.00
_cell.angle_gamma   90.00
#
_symmetry.space_group_name_H-M   'P 1'
#
loop_
_entity.id
_entity.type
_entity.pdbx_description
1 polymer ?
#
loop_
_entity_poly.entity_id
_entity_poly.type
_entity_poly.pdbx_seq_one_letter_code
_entity_poly.pdbx_strand_id
1 'polypeptide(L)'
;MCKPVLRRDRLNFGYDNLFQNPTICSRRLPCSLFNGSFQTVLWKDLRLVFPRCPKHQRKRQTISSALNLIRNLRNRVFHHEQFLWLAPSLLDLHMKGTEVIGWLDPQLVPWLAQYDRLPATWAISQGYSSG
;
A
#
# COMPACT_ATOMS: atom_id res chain seq x y z
N MET A 1 -23.79 3.43 -39.59
CA MET A 1 -23.28 4.53 -38.73
C MET A 1 -24.05 4.51 -37.42
N CYS A 2 -23.40 4.82 -36.30
CA CYS A 2 -23.89 4.87 -34.90
C CYS A 2 -23.79 3.60 -34.03
N LYS A 3 -22.57 3.46 -33.47
CA LYS A 3 -22.13 3.13 -32.10
C LYS A 3 -22.84 1.98 -31.33
N PRO A 4 -22.10 0.92 -30.94
CA PRO A 4 -22.59 0.01 -29.91
C PRO A 4 -22.59 0.69 -28.54
N VAL A 5 -23.75 0.64 -27.90
CA VAL A 5 -23.96 0.89 -26.47
C VAL A 5 -22.97 0.03 -25.69
N LEU A 6 -22.08 0.67 -24.92
CA LEU A 6 -21.22 0.00 -23.95
C LEU A 6 -22.12 -0.77 -22.98
N ARG A 7 -22.20 -2.09 -23.17
CA ARG A 7 -22.80 -2.99 -22.20
C ARG A 7 -22.07 -2.83 -20.89
N ARG A 8 -22.84 -2.68 -19.81
CA ARG A 8 -22.39 -2.84 -18.42
C ARG A 8 -21.96 -4.30 -18.23
N ASP A 9 -20.80 -4.66 -18.75
CA ASP A 9 -20.18 -5.95 -18.48
C ASP A 9 -19.51 -5.86 -17.10
N ARG A 10 -20.33 -6.11 -16.08
CA ARG A 10 -20.02 -7.07 -15.01
C ARG A 10 -18.61 -6.93 -14.41
N LEU A 11 -18.34 -5.83 -13.71
CA LEU A 11 -17.35 -5.81 -12.62
C LEU A 11 -17.90 -6.65 -11.45
N ASN A 12 -17.87 -7.97 -11.57
CA ASN A 12 -18.15 -8.89 -10.47
C ASN A 12 -17.03 -8.79 -9.43
N PHE A 13 -17.11 -7.81 -8.54
CA PHE A 13 -16.51 -7.95 -7.21
C PHE A 13 -17.36 -8.98 -6.46
N GLY A 14 -16.93 -10.24 -6.47
CA GLY A 14 -17.62 -11.32 -5.76
C GLY A 14 -17.79 -10.97 -4.28
N TYR A 15 -19.04 -10.82 -3.87
CA TYR A 15 -19.50 -10.72 -2.50
C TYR A 15 -19.98 -12.12 -2.10
N ASP A 16 -19.15 -12.87 -1.37
CA ASP A 16 -19.55 -14.15 -0.78
C ASP A 16 -19.53 -14.04 0.75
N ASN A 17 -20.65 -14.43 1.34
CA ASN A 17 -21.02 -14.35 2.75
C ASN A 17 -20.27 -15.37 3.62
N LEU A 18 -19.04 -15.08 4.06
CA LEU A 18 -18.36 -15.89 5.08
C LEU A 18 -17.67 -14.99 6.12
N PHE A 19 -18.36 -14.81 7.24
CA PHE A 19 -18.00 -14.01 8.43
C PHE A 19 -16.77 -14.54 9.22
N GLN A 20 -15.86 -15.27 8.58
CA GLN A 20 -14.67 -15.89 9.19
C GLN A 20 -13.44 -15.88 8.26
N ASN A 21 -13.32 -14.91 7.36
CA ASN A 21 -12.23 -14.89 6.38
C ASN A 21 -11.30 -13.65 6.55
N PRO A 22 -9.98 -13.82 6.78
CA PRO A 22 -8.98 -12.76 7.05
C PRO A 22 -8.77 -11.74 5.90
N THR A 23 -9.59 -11.79 4.86
CA THR A 23 -9.48 -10.96 3.65
C THR A 23 -10.33 -9.68 3.68
N ILE A 24 -11.25 -9.51 4.63
CA ILE A 24 -12.09 -8.29 4.74
C ILE A 24 -11.25 -7.04 5.03
N CYS A 25 -10.18 -7.20 5.80
CA CYS A 25 -9.28 -6.11 6.12
C CYS A 25 -8.26 -5.80 5.00
N SER A 26 -8.19 -6.65 3.98
CA SER A 26 -7.27 -6.50 2.84
C SER A 26 -7.86 -5.74 1.65
N ARG A 27 -9.20 -5.64 1.54
CA ARG A 27 -9.87 -5.19 0.30
C ARG A 27 -10.17 -3.69 0.20
N ARG A 28 -9.90 -2.90 1.25
CA ARG A 28 -10.25 -1.46 1.27
C ARG A 28 -9.11 -0.52 0.84
N LEU A 29 -7.96 -1.07 0.42
CA LEU A 29 -6.90 -0.28 -0.21
C LEU A 29 -7.02 -0.41 -1.75
N PRO A 30 -6.93 0.70 -2.52
CA PRO A 30 -6.93 0.69 -3.98
C PRO A 30 -5.76 -0.09 -4.62
N CYS A 31 -4.91 -0.77 -3.83
CA CYS A 31 -3.74 -1.52 -4.30
C CYS A 31 -4.07 -2.56 -5.38
N SER A 32 -5.30 -3.10 -5.40
CA SER A 32 -5.76 -4.04 -6.44
C SER A 32 -5.85 -3.42 -7.83
N LEU A 33 -6.06 -2.09 -7.93
CA LEU A 33 -6.09 -1.36 -9.20
C LEU A 33 -4.71 -1.30 -9.86
N PHE A 34 -3.65 -1.49 -9.09
CA PHE A 34 -2.28 -1.54 -9.59
C PHE A 34 -1.88 -2.93 -10.09
N ASN A 35 -2.80 -3.90 -10.23
CA ASN A 35 -2.53 -5.24 -10.78
C ASN A 35 -2.09 -5.18 -12.27
N GLY A 36 -1.32 -6.18 -12.71
CA GLY A 36 -0.78 -6.29 -14.07
C GLY A 36 -1.88 -6.42 -15.12
N SER A 37 -3.00 -7.04 -14.75
CA SER A 37 -4.19 -7.15 -15.59
C SER A 37 -4.73 -5.78 -16.03
N PHE A 38 -4.50 -4.72 -15.26
CA PHE A 38 -4.97 -3.37 -15.58
C PHE A 38 -3.91 -2.45 -16.19
N GLN A 39 -2.73 -2.99 -16.53
CA GLN A 39 -1.61 -2.18 -17.02
C GLN A 39 -1.94 -1.46 -18.33
N THR A 40 -2.66 -2.10 -19.25
CA THR A 40 -3.00 -1.52 -20.56
C THR A 40 -4.12 -0.48 -20.47
N VAL A 41 -4.97 -0.55 -19.44
CA VAL A 41 -6.19 0.25 -19.30
C VAL A 41 -6.02 1.39 -18.30
N LEU A 42 -5.57 1.11 -17.07
CA LEU A 42 -5.61 2.08 -15.96
C LEU A 42 -4.26 2.74 -15.64
N TRP A 43 -3.14 2.15 -16.06
CA TRP A 43 -1.81 2.61 -15.64
C TRP A 43 -1.50 4.06 -16.07
N LYS A 44 -1.97 4.47 -17.26
CA LYS A 44 -1.70 5.80 -17.81
C LYS A 44 -2.19 6.92 -16.89
N ASP A 45 -3.35 6.73 -16.27
CA ASP A 45 -3.98 7.68 -15.36
C ASP A 45 -3.50 7.47 -13.92
N LEU A 46 -3.39 6.20 -13.47
CA LEU A 46 -2.97 5.88 -12.10
C LEU A 46 -1.56 6.38 -11.77
N ARG A 47 -0.63 6.42 -12.73
CA ARG A 47 0.72 6.96 -12.49
C ARG A 47 0.73 8.46 -12.20
N LEU A 48 -0.33 9.19 -12.55
CA LEU A 48 -0.45 10.63 -12.31
C LEU A 48 -0.74 10.95 -10.84
N VAL A 49 -1.30 9.98 -10.11
CA VAL A 49 -1.54 10.06 -8.66
C VAL A 49 -0.22 10.18 -7.88
N PHE A 50 0.91 9.81 -8.49
CA PHE A 50 2.24 9.91 -7.88
C PHE A 50 3.10 10.99 -8.57
N PRO A 51 2.71 12.28 -8.48
CA PRO A 51 3.36 13.36 -9.22
C PRO A 51 4.81 13.57 -8.77
N ARG A 52 5.14 13.26 -7.52
CA ARG A 52 6.49 13.47 -6.94
C ARG A 52 7.36 12.21 -6.94
N CYS A 53 6.86 11.07 -7.42
CA CYS A 53 7.68 9.86 -7.58
C CYS A 53 8.77 10.10 -8.66
N PRO A 54 10.06 9.79 -8.39
CA PRO A 54 11.13 9.93 -9.36
C PRO A 54 10.84 9.20 -10.68
N LYS A 55 11.20 9.81 -11.82
CA LYS A 55 10.88 9.25 -13.15
C LYS A 55 11.37 7.80 -13.34
N HIS A 56 12.55 7.47 -12.81
CA HIS A 56 13.12 6.12 -12.91
C HIS A 56 12.37 5.07 -12.08
N GLN A 57 11.67 5.50 -11.01
CA GLN A 57 10.89 4.65 -10.11
C GLN A 57 9.39 4.65 -10.42
N ARG A 58 8.89 5.59 -11.24
CA ARG A 58 7.49 5.70 -11.65
C ARG A 58 7.11 4.64 -12.70
N LYS A 59 7.41 3.39 -12.38
CA LYS A 59 7.06 2.18 -13.12
C LYS A 59 5.97 1.45 -12.36
N ARG A 60 5.05 0.81 -13.08
CA ARG A 60 3.91 0.10 -12.48
C ARG A 60 4.39 -0.91 -11.44
N GLN A 61 5.39 -1.70 -11.79
CA GLN A 61 5.90 -2.74 -10.92
C GLN A 61 6.44 -2.17 -9.61
N THR A 62 7.22 -1.08 -9.65
CA THR A 62 7.76 -0.43 -8.46
C THR A 62 6.66 0.08 -7.54
N ILE A 63 5.68 0.81 -8.08
CA ILE A 63 4.55 1.35 -7.30
C ILE A 63 3.69 0.22 -6.74
N SER A 64 3.36 -0.78 -7.57
CA SER A 64 2.58 -1.95 -7.16
C SER A 64 3.29 -2.75 -6.06
N SER A 65 4.61 -2.95 -6.17
CA SER A 65 5.38 -3.62 -5.13
C SER A 65 5.37 -2.85 -3.83
N ALA A 66 5.60 -1.53 -3.86
CA ALA A 66 5.58 -0.67 -2.67
C ALA A 66 4.21 -0.68 -1.97
N LEU A 67 3.12 -0.54 -2.75
CA LEU A 67 1.76 -0.59 -2.24
C LEU A 67 1.39 -1.97 -1.64
N ASN A 68 1.93 -3.06 -2.20
CA ASN A 68 1.72 -4.40 -1.64
C ASN A 68 2.49 -4.62 -0.34
N LEU A 69 3.70 -4.07 -0.21
CA LEU A 69 4.44 -4.10 1.07
C LEU A 69 3.62 -3.42 2.18
N ILE A 70 3.10 -2.21 1.92
CA ILE A 70 2.26 -1.47 2.86
C ILE A 70 0.99 -2.25 3.21
N ARG A 71 0.31 -2.81 2.20
CA ARG A 71 -0.90 -3.63 2.40
C ARG A 71 -0.60 -4.85 3.29
N ASN A 72 0.49 -5.55 3.02
CA ASN A 72 0.88 -6.74 3.79
C ASN A 72 1.24 -6.37 5.23
N LEU A 73 2.01 -5.30 5.46
CA LEU A 73 2.32 -4.81 6.80
C LEU A 73 1.03 -4.47 7.56
N ARG A 74 0.14 -3.68 6.96
CA ARG A 74 -1.14 -3.29 7.55
C ARG A 74 -2.00 -4.50 7.90
N ASN A 75 -2.02 -5.52 7.04
CA ASN A 75 -2.75 -6.75 7.29
C ASN A 75 -2.20 -7.51 8.50
N ARG A 76 -0.87 -7.64 8.60
CA ARG A 76 -0.21 -8.26 9.75
C ARG A 76 -0.53 -7.54 11.06
N VAL A 77 -0.46 -6.21 11.04
CA VAL A 77 -0.84 -5.37 12.20
C VAL A 77 -2.28 -5.61 12.61
N PHE A 78 -3.21 -5.66 11.65
CA PHE A 78 -4.62 -5.89 11.94
C PHE A 78 -4.89 -7.31 12.48
N HIS A 79 -4.12 -8.29 12.05
CA HIS A 79 -4.24 -9.69 12.50
C HIS A 79 -3.42 -9.98 13.76
N HIS A 80 -2.81 -8.97 14.38
CA HIS A 80 -1.91 -9.12 15.53
C HIS A 80 -0.79 -10.17 15.31
N GLU A 81 -0.29 -10.26 14.07
CA GLU A 81 0.82 -11.15 13.73
C GLU A 81 2.16 -10.62 14.27
N GLN A 82 3.08 -11.52 14.59
CA GLN A 82 4.41 -11.17 15.10
C GLN A 82 5.31 -10.49 14.03
N PHE A 83 6.20 -9.59 14.50
CA PHE A 83 7.09 -8.78 13.65
C PHE A 83 8.59 -9.10 13.80
N LEU A 84 8.96 -10.09 14.62
CA LEU A 84 10.35 -10.32 15.06
C LEU A 84 11.29 -10.83 13.96
N TRP A 85 10.77 -11.25 12.80
CA TRP A 85 11.55 -11.86 11.72
C TRP A 85 11.13 -11.35 10.33
N LEU A 86 10.72 -10.09 10.23
CA LEU A 86 10.33 -9.49 8.96
C LEU A 86 11.54 -9.29 8.04
N ALA A 87 11.40 -9.71 6.78
CA ALA A 87 12.30 -9.36 5.69
C ALA A 87 11.48 -8.70 4.57
N PRO A 88 11.64 -7.39 4.30
CA PRO A 88 12.55 -6.42 4.95
C PRO A 88 12.09 -6.03 6.37
N SER A 89 12.95 -5.35 7.14
CA SER A 89 12.70 -5.03 8.54
C SER A 89 11.48 -4.10 8.73
N LEU A 90 10.95 -4.02 9.95
CA LEU A 90 9.82 -3.13 10.24
C LEU A 90 10.14 -1.65 9.92
N LEU A 91 11.36 -1.20 10.23
CA LEU A 91 11.81 0.15 9.90
C LEU A 91 11.92 0.36 8.39
N ASP A 92 12.41 -0.63 7.64
CA ASP A 92 12.47 -0.52 6.17
C ASP A 92 11.08 -0.43 5.55
N LEU A 93 10.13 -1.22 6.04
CA LEU A 93 8.73 -1.17 5.60
C LEU A 93 8.08 0.16 5.93
N HIS A 94 8.37 0.71 7.12
CA HIS A 94 7.90 2.03 7.54
C HIS A 94 8.50 3.15 6.67
N MET A 95 9.81 3.16 6.46
CA MET A 95 10.49 4.11 5.58
C MET A 95 9.91 4.05 4.16
N LYS A 96 9.67 2.85 3.63
CA LYS A 96 9.03 2.67 2.32
C LYS A 96 7.60 3.23 2.30
N GLY A 97 6.84 3.06 3.38
CA GLY A 97 5.51 3.64 3.53
C GLY A 97 5.53 5.17 3.48
N THR A 98 6.43 5.78 4.24
CA THR A 98 6.63 7.23 4.28
C THR A 98 7.10 7.77 2.93
N GLU A 99 7.96 7.04 2.22
CA GLU A 99 8.39 7.38 0.86
C GLU A 99 7.21 7.40 -0.13
N VAL A 100 6.34 6.39 -0.09
CA VAL A 100 5.15 6.33 -0.96
C VAL A 100 4.20 7.50 -0.67
N ILE A 101 4.03 7.87 0.60
CA ILE A 101 3.25 9.06 0.98
C ILE A 101 3.87 10.33 0.40
N GLY A 102 5.21 10.45 0.47
CA GLY A 102 5.94 11.56 -0.14
C GLY A 102 5.83 11.62 -1.66
N TRP A 103 5.60 10.48 -2.34
CA TRP A 103 5.33 10.47 -3.78
C TRP A 103 3.97 11.08 -4.15
N LEU A 104 2.99 11.01 -3.24
CA LEU A 104 1.69 11.67 -3.37
C LEU A 104 1.86 13.17 -3.14
N ASP A 105 2.30 13.52 -1.93
CA ASP A 105 2.57 14.89 -1.53
C ASP A 105 3.64 14.93 -0.41
N PRO A 106 4.79 15.60 -0.64
CA PRO A 106 5.85 15.77 0.35
C PRO A 106 5.39 16.46 1.63
N GLN A 107 4.34 17.28 1.61
CA GLN A 107 3.81 17.94 2.80
C GLN A 107 3.09 16.96 3.76
N LEU A 108 2.66 15.80 3.26
CA LEU A 108 2.04 14.78 4.10
C LEU A 108 3.06 14.06 4.99
N VAL A 109 4.34 14.03 4.61
CA VAL A 109 5.40 13.39 5.40
C VAL A 109 5.63 14.10 6.74
N PRO A 110 5.89 15.43 6.80
CA PRO A 110 6.04 16.12 8.08
C PRO A 110 4.74 16.16 8.87
N TRP A 111 3.58 16.20 8.22
CA TRP A 111 2.29 16.08 8.90
C TRP A 111 2.14 14.71 9.58
N LEU A 112 2.46 13.61 8.88
CA LEU A 112 2.42 12.26 9.44
C LEU A 112 3.40 12.10 10.60
N ALA A 113 4.59 12.69 10.51
CA ALA A 113 5.61 12.62 11.55
C ALA A 113 5.14 13.16 12.92
N GLN A 114 4.11 14.03 12.96
CA GLN A 114 3.53 14.53 14.21
C GLN A 114 2.73 13.44 14.96
N TYR A 115 2.22 12.44 14.24
CA TYR A 115 1.40 11.36 14.79
C TYR A 115 2.13 10.02 14.86
N ASP A 116 3.23 9.90 14.12
CA ASP A 116 4.03 8.70 14.02
C ASP A 116 4.94 8.51 15.25
N ARG A 117 4.55 7.57 16.11
CA ARG A 117 5.31 7.21 17.32
C ARG A 117 6.29 6.06 17.08
N LEU A 118 6.25 5.42 15.92
CA LEU A 118 7.00 4.18 15.69
C LEU A 118 8.50 4.38 15.92
N PRO A 119 9.19 5.40 15.36
CA PRO A 119 10.63 5.54 15.54
C PRO A 119 11.04 5.68 17.01
N ALA A 120 10.30 6.47 17.79
CA ALA A 120 10.57 6.69 19.20
C ALA A 120 10.34 5.42 20.04
N THR A 121 9.20 4.75 19.84
CA THR A 121 8.87 3.50 20.56
C THR A 121 9.81 2.35 20.23
N TRP A 122 10.22 2.25 18.96
CA TRP A 122 11.16 1.22 18.52
C TRP A 122 12.55 1.42 19.13
N ALA A 123 13.07 2.65 19.14
CA ALA A 123 14.37 2.96 19.76
C ALA A 123 14.41 2.59 21.25
N ILE A 124 13.34 2.91 21.98
CA ILE A 124 13.19 2.52 23.40
C ILE A 124 13.22 1.00 23.55
N SER A 125 12.49 0.26 22.71
CA SER A 125 12.43 -1.21 22.78
C SER A 125 13.79 -1.89 22.57
N GLN A 126 14.66 -1.31 21.74
CA GLN A 126 16.02 -1.83 21.51
C GLN A 126 16.96 -1.52 22.67
N GLY A 127 16.80 -0.36 23.33
CA GLY A 127 17.59 0.02 24.50
C GLY A 127 17.40 -0.91 25.70
N TYR A 128 16.22 -1.52 25.85
CA TYR A 128 15.96 -2.50 26.91
C TYR A 128 16.58 -3.89 26.67
N SER A 129 17.04 -4.20 25.45
CA SER A 129 17.67 -5.49 25.13
C SER A 129 19.19 -5.51 25.36
N SER A 130 19.77 -4.40 25.81
CA SER A 130 21.23 -4.24 26.01
C SER A 130 21.66 -4.29 27.49
N GLY A 131 20.76 -4.72 28.39
CA GLY A 131 20.99 -4.83 29.83
C GLY A 131 20.95 -6.26 30.34
#